data_AF-A0A7C0WL51-F1
#
_entry.id   AF-A0A7C0WL51-F1
#
_cell.length_a   1.000
_cell.length_b   1.000
_cell.length_c   1.000
_cell.angle_alpha   90.00
_cell.angle_beta   90.00
_cell.angle_gamma   90.00
#
_symmetry.space_group_name_H-M   'P 1'
#
loop_
_entity.id
_entity.type
_entity.pdbx_description
1 polymer ?
#
loop_
_entity_poly.entity_id
_entity_poly.type
_entity_poly.pdbx_seq_one_letter_code
_entity_poly.pdbx_strand_id
1 'polypeptide(L)'
;MTIRQINNLRIFFILLFSLGLNCAFAPQKDEPVKKDYVVLLHGLARTQRSMAALENRLHKSGFQVVNIGYPSRDLPIEGLVEFLHQRLQRFPFAPGCKINFVTHSMGGIV
;
A
#
# COMPACT_ATOMS: atom_id res chain seq x y z
N MET A 1 35.04 -48.46 15.90
CA MET A 1 34.90 -47.94 14.53
C MET A 1 33.57 -47.20 14.49
N THR A 2 33.56 -45.95 14.97
CA THR A 2 33.63 -44.71 14.16
C THR A 2 32.36 -44.52 13.34
N ILE A 3 31.67 -43.40 13.26
CA ILE A 3 31.85 -42.00 13.66
C ILE A 3 30.59 -41.32 13.09
N ARG A 4 30.19 -40.18 13.68
CA ARG A 4 29.38 -39.09 13.07
C ARG A 4 27.85 -39.18 13.10
N GLN A 5 27.20 -38.40 13.98
CA GLN A 5 27.01 -36.92 13.97
C GLN A 5 25.67 -36.59 13.25
N ILE A 6 24.80 -35.68 13.69
CA ILE A 6 24.83 -34.60 14.68
C ILE A 6 23.36 -34.12 14.84
N ASN A 7 23.07 -33.39 15.92
CA ASN A 7 21.86 -32.56 16.19
C ASN A 7 20.96 -32.96 17.37
N ASN A 8 21.58 -33.42 18.44
CA ASN A 8 21.12 -33.21 19.82
C ASN A 8 21.42 -31.76 20.28
N LEU A 9 20.82 -30.74 19.64
CA LEU A 9 20.99 -29.33 20.07
C LEU A 9 19.68 -28.65 20.52
N ARG A 10 18.54 -29.34 20.49
CA ARG A 10 17.26 -28.76 20.96
C ARG A 10 16.90 -29.09 22.41
N ILE A 11 17.67 -29.97 23.07
CA ILE A 11 17.26 -30.55 24.37
C ILE A 11 17.98 -29.90 25.57
N PHE A 12 19.00 -29.05 25.34
CA PHE A 12 19.81 -28.48 26.44
C PHE A 12 19.32 -27.13 26.99
N PHE A 13 18.20 -26.58 26.50
CA PHE A 13 17.77 -25.22 26.84
C PHE A 13 16.49 -25.13 27.71
N ILE A 14 16.17 -26.18 28.48
CA ILE A 14 14.93 -26.21 29.28
C ILE A 14 15.17 -26.20 30.81
N LEU A 15 16.40 -26.20 31.32
CA LEU A 15 16.64 -26.41 32.77
C LEU A 15 17.48 -25.35 33.51
N LEU A 16 17.47 -24.08 33.07
CA LEU A 16 18.18 -23.00 33.81
C LEU A 16 17.56 -21.60 33.60
N PHE A 17 16.25 -21.44 33.81
CA PHE A 17 15.65 -20.11 33.83
C PHE A 17 14.51 -19.99 34.86
N SER A 18 14.85 -20.27 36.12
CA SER A 18 13.97 -20.06 37.27
C SER A 18 14.50 -18.96 38.18
N LEU A 19 14.76 -17.77 37.64
CA LEU A 19 14.86 -16.52 38.40
C LEU A 19 14.15 -15.39 37.64
N GLY A 20 12.97 -14.97 38.14
CA GLY A 20 12.38 -13.66 37.85
C GLY A 20 11.39 -13.55 36.68
N LEU A 21 10.16 -14.05 36.87
CA LEU A 21 8.93 -13.44 36.33
C LEU A 21 8.84 -12.00 36.90
N ASN A 22 8.48 -10.93 36.19
CA ASN A 22 7.43 -10.77 35.19
C ASN A 22 7.80 -9.63 34.23
N CYS A 23 8.08 -9.94 32.98
CA CYS A 23 7.81 -8.98 31.91
C CYS A 23 6.46 -9.41 31.36
N ALA A 24 5.38 -8.77 31.81
CA ALA A 24 4.07 -8.99 31.22
C ALA A 24 4.20 -8.63 29.73
N PHE A 25 4.13 -9.63 28.85
CA PHE A 25 3.93 -9.40 27.42
C PHE A 25 2.52 -8.83 27.28
N ALA A 26 2.41 -7.52 27.44
CA ALA A 26 1.17 -6.82 27.17
C ALA A 26 0.80 -7.15 25.71
N PRO A 27 -0.45 -7.54 25.41
CA PRO A 27 -0.87 -7.72 24.03
C PRO A 27 -0.59 -6.41 23.31
N GLN A 28 0.37 -6.43 22.38
CA GLN A 28 0.54 -5.34 21.44
C GLN A 28 -0.81 -5.22 20.74
N LYS A 29 -1.51 -4.11 20.95
CA LYS A 29 -2.63 -3.76 20.07
C LYS A 29 -2.02 -3.66 18.69
N ASP A 30 -2.42 -4.56 17.80
CA ASP A 30 -2.14 -4.41 16.38
C ASP A 30 -2.84 -3.13 15.93
N GLU A 31 -2.12 -2.00 15.98
CA GLU A 31 -2.62 -0.76 15.42
C GLU A 31 -2.90 -1.03 13.93
N PRO A 32 -4.11 -0.71 13.44
CA PRO A 32 -4.47 -1.03 12.08
C PRO A 32 -3.44 -0.40 11.14
N VAL A 33 -2.73 -1.24 10.38
CA VAL A 33 -1.74 -0.79 9.41
C VAL A 33 -2.44 0.16 8.45
N LYS A 34 -2.12 1.46 8.57
CA LYS A 34 -2.65 2.49 7.69
C LYS A 34 -2.19 2.18 6.27
N LYS A 35 -3.16 1.92 5.39
CA LYS A 35 -2.90 1.65 3.98
C LYS A 35 -2.71 2.97 3.26
N ASP A 36 -1.57 3.13 2.61
CA ASP A 36 -1.31 4.27 1.73
C ASP A 36 -2.20 4.22 0.49
N TYR A 37 -2.42 5.39 -0.10
CA TYR A 37 -3.22 5.58 -1.30
C TYR A 37 -2.35 5.69 -2.55
N VAL A 38 -2.86 5.21 -3.68
CA VAL A 38 -2.30 5.45 -5.01
C VAL A 38 -3.40 5.99 -5.92
N VAL A 39 -3.22 7.20 -6.42
CA VAL A 39 -4.08 7.81 -7.44
C VAL A 39 -3.52 7.47 -8.82
N LEU A 40 -4.36 6.91 -9.69
CA LEU A 40 -3.99 6.57 -11.06
C LEU A 40 -4.62 7.55 -12.05
N LEU A 41 -3.79 8.17 -12.89
CA LEU A 41 -4.22 9.11 -13.94
C LEU A 41 -3.81 8.58 -15.32
N HIS A 42 -4.81 8.32 -16.17
CA HIS A 42 -4.56 7.88 -17.55
C HIS A 42 -4.03 9.03 -18.43
N GLY A 43 -3.59 8.71 -19.65
CA GLY A 43 -3.13 9.72 -20.61
C GLY A 43 -4.23 10.29 -21.52
N LEU A 44 -3.82 11.14 -22.46
CA LEU A 44 -4.66 11.72 -23.50
C LEU A 44 -5.40 10.64 -24.31
N ALA A 45 -6.70 10.84 -24.55
CA ALA A 45 -7.55 9.93 -25.31
C ALA A 45 -7.65 8.51 -24.72
N ARG A 46 -7.35 8.36 -23.43
CA ARG A 46 -7.53 7.12 -22.68
C ARG A 46 -8.65 7.27 -21.66
N THR A 47 -8.88 6.20 -20.91
CA THR A 47 -9.83 6.15 -19.78
C THR A 47 -9.17 5.39 -18.64
N GLN A 48 -9.75 5.42 -17.44
CA GLN A 48 -9.29 4.65 -16.27
C GLN A 48 -9.07 3.15 -16.55
N ARG A 49 -9.76 2.59 -17.56
CA ARG A 49 -9.57 1.19 -17.99
C ARG A 49 -8.14 0.88 -18.44
N SER A 50 -7.40 1.84 -18.98
CA SER A 50 -5.99 1.63 -19.33
C SER A 50 -5.09 1.37 -18.11
N MET A 51 -5.57 1.74 -16.91
CA MET A 51 -4.84 1.60 -15.65
C MET A 51 -5.33 0.39 -14.81
N ALA A 52 -6.39 -0.31 -15.23
CA ALA A 52 -7.06 -1.35 -14.45
C ALA A 52 -6.14 -2.53 -14.08
N ALA A 53 -5.21 -2.90 -14.97
CA ALA A 53 -4.23 -3.95 -14.67
C ALA A 53 -3.27 -3.55 -13.53
N LEU A 54 -2.90 -2.27 -13.46
CA LEU A 54 -2.04 -1.73 -12.40
C LEU A 54 -2.82 -1.57 -11.10
N GLU A 55 -4.05 -1.06 -11.17
CA GLU A 55 -4.98 -0.97 -10.02
C GLU A 55 -5.11 -2.31 -9.30
N ASN A 56 -5.39 -3.38 -10.05
CA ASN A 56 -5.50 -4.73 -9.50
C ASN A 56 -4.21 -5.21 -8.82
N ARG A 57 -3.04 -4.86 -9.36
CA ARG A 57 -1.75 -5.24 -8.75
C ARG A 57 -1.49 -4.46 -7.47
N LEU A 58 -1.75 -3.15 -7.47
CA LEU A 58 -1.56 -2.29 -6.30
C LEU A 58 -2.48 -2.68 -5.14
N HIS A 59 -3.74 -3.03 -5.43
CA HIS A 59 -4.64 -3.59 -4.43
C HIS A 59 -4.11 -4.89 -3.82
N LYS A 60 -3.61 -5.82 -4.65
CA LYS A 60 -2.98 -7.06 -4.17
C LYS A 60 -1.72 -6.81 -3.34
N SER A 61 -1.04 -5.69 -3.57
CA SER A 61 0.11 -5.23 -2.78
C SER A 61 -0.28 -4.46 -1.50
N GLY A 62 -1.57 -4.30 -1.21
CA GLY A 62 -2.05 -3.70 0.05
C GLY A 62 -2.38 -2.21 -0.02
N PHE A 63 -2.26 -1.56 -1.18
CA PHE A 63 -2.62 -0.16 -1.34
C PHE A 63 -4.13 0.05 -1.46
N GLN A 64 -4.60 1.22 -1.02
CA GLN A 64 -5.87 1.77 -1.47
C GLN A 64 -5.65 2.46 -2.82
N VAL A 65 -6.44 2.15 -3.83
CA VAL A 65 -6.23 2.69 -5.18
C VAL A 65 -7.44 3.51 -5.59
N VAL A 66 -7.15 4.67 -6.18
CA VAL A 66 -8.13 5.61 -6.70
C VAL A 66 -7.86 5.77 -8.20
N ASN A 67 -8.56 4.98 -9.02
CA ASN A 67 -8.40 4.98 -10.48
C ASN A 67 -9.44 5.89 -11.14
N ILE A 68 -9.04 7.14 -11.44
CA ILE A 68 -9.97 8.20 -11.88
C ILE A 68 -9.96 8.32 -13.40
N GLY A 69 -11.15 8.22 -14.01
CA GLY A 69 -11.40 8.64 -15.37
C GLY A 69 -11.69 10.13 -15.45
N TYR A 70 -11.09 10.81 -16.42
CA TYR A 70 -11.30 12.24 -16.66
C TYR A 70 -11.39 12.56 -18.16
N PRO A 71 -12.05 13.66 -18.56
CA PRO A 71 -12.35 13.96 -19.96
C PRO A 71 -11.13 14.54 -20.71
N SER A 72 -10.09 13.72 -20.86
CA SER A 72 -8.76 14.10 -21.34
C SER A 72 -8.71 14.77 -22.71
N ARG A 73 -9.77 14.66 -23.52
CA ARG A 73 -9.87 15.29 -24.85
C ARG A 73 -10.78 16.51 -24.88
N ASP A 74 -11.56 16.72 -23.83
CA ASP A 74 -12.73 17.60 -23.89
C ASP A 74 -12.53 18.88 -23.07
N LEU A 75 -11.51 18.93 -22.21
CA LEU A 75 -11.19 20.10 -21.39
C LEU A 75 -9.71 20.52 -21.55
N PRO A 76 -9.40 21.83 -21.41
CA PRO A 76 -8.03 22.32 -21.27
C PRO A 76 -7.43 21.87 -19.93
N ILE A 77 -6.10 22.02 -19.77
CA ILE A 77 -5.36 21.55 -18.59
C ILE A 77 -5.94 22.10 -17.28
N GLU A 78 -6.27 23.40 -17.22
CA GLU A 78 -6.86 24.04 -16.03
C GLU A 78 -8.22 23.42 -15.68
N GLY A 79 -9.03 23.13 -16.69
CA GLY A 79 -10.32 22.45 -16.51
C GLY A 79 -10.15 21.00 -16.05
N LEU A 80 -9.10 20.31 -16.52
CA LEU A 80 -8.76 18.97 -16.07
C LEU A 80 -8.30 18.95 -14.61
N VAL A 81 -7.47 19.91 -14.20
CA VAL A 81 -7.04 20.08 -12.81
C VAL A 81 -8.24 20.31 -11.90
N GLU A 82 -9.14 21.24 -12.25
CA GLU A 82 -10.34 21.51 -11.45
C GLU A 82 -11.25 20.27 -11.36
N PHE A 83 -11.48 19.58 -12.48
CA PHE A 83 -12.25 18.35 -12.50
C PHE A 83 -11.65 17.29 -11.56
N LEU A 84 -10.33 17.07 -11.64
CA LEU A 84 -9.65 16.09 -10.79
C LEU A 84 -9.65 16.51 -9.32
N HIS A 85 -9.48 17.81 -9.02
CA HIS A 85 -9.52 18.34 -7.67
C HIS A 85 -10.87 18.05 -7.01
N GLN A 86 -11.98 18.41 -7.67
CA GLN A 86 -13.33 18.15 -7.18
C GLN A 86 -13.63 16.65 -7.02
N ARG A 87 -13.09 15.81 -7.91
CA ARG A 87 -13.21 14.35 -7.79
C ARG A 87 -12.43 13.82 -6.59
N LEU A 88 -11.20 14.26 -6.40
CA LEU A 88 -10.30 13.81 -5.33
C LEU A 88 -10.81 14.20 -3.95
N GLN A 89 -11.44 15.37 -3.80
CA GLN A 89 -12.06 15.79 -2.54
C GLN A 89 -13.17 14.84 -2.02
N ARG A 90 -13.77 14.03 -2.90
CA ARG A 90 -14.82 13.07 -2.52
C ARG A 90 -14.28 11.77 -1.94
N PHE A 91 -12.98 11.52 -2.07
CA PHE A 91 -12.37 10.32 -1.53
C PHE A 91 -11.99 10.54 -0.06
N PRO A 92 -12.37 9.63 0.85
CA PRO A 92 -12.09 9.75 2.27
C PRO A 92 -10.63 9.37 2.57
N PHE A 93 -9.68 10.19 2.13
CA PHE A 93 -8.27 9.98 2.42
C PHE A 93 -8.04 10.04 3.94
N ALA A 94 -7.63 8.89 4.50
CA ALA A 94 -7.41 8.79 5.94
C ALA A 94 -6.25 9.71 6.39
N PRO A 95 -6.41 10.47 7.49
CA PRO A 95 -5.37 11.35 7.99
C PRO A 95 -4.06 10.59 8.28
N GLY A 96 -2.93 11.15 7.85
CA GLY A 96 -1.61 10.57 8.05
C GLY A 96 -1.26 9.37 7.15
N CYS A 97 -2.10 9.02 6.17
CA CYS A 97 -1.71 8.12 5.07
C CYS A 97 -0.98 8.91 3.98
N LYS A 98 0.00 8.28 3.32
CA LYS A 98 0.64 8.85 2.14
C LYS A 98 -0.27 8.71 0.93
N ILE A 99 -0.28 9.73 0.06
CA ILE A 99 -0.94 9.69 -1.25
C ILE A 99 0.16 9.68 -2.32
N ASN A 100 0.19 8.64 -3.13
CA ASN A 100 1.13 8.47 -4.24
C ASN A 100 0.37 8.70 -5.55
N PHE A 101 1.01 9.34 -6.54
CA PHE A 101 0.44 9.52 -7.87
C PHE A 101 1.22 8.67 -8.87
N VAL A 102 0.51 7.90 -9.70
CA VAL A 102 1.09 7.16 -10.82
C VAL A 102 0.31 7.49 -12.07
N THR A 103 1.04 7.91 -13.10
CA THR A 103 0.44 8.54 -14.26
C THR A 103 0.95 7.92 -15.55
N HIS A 104 0.21 8.12 -16.64
CA HIS A 104 0.64 7.75 -17.99
C HIS A 104 0.63 8.98 -18.91
N SER A 105 1.79 9.34 -19.48
CA SER A 105 1.93 10.43 -20.46
C SER A 105 1.29 11.74 -19.95
N MET A 106 0.29 12.29 -20.65
CA MET A 106 -0.40 13.54 -20.28
C MET A 106 -0.92 13.55 -18.83
N GLY A 107 -1.27 12.40 -18.26
CA GLY A 107 -1.69 12.34 -16.85
C GLY A 107 -0.61 12.76 -15.86
N GLY A 108 0.66 12.88 -16.26
CA GLY A 108 1.74 13.42 -15.43
C GLY A 108 1.99 14.92 -15.61
N ILE A 109 1.26 15.55 -16.53
CA ILE A 109 1.27 17.01 -16.76
C ILE A 109 0.15 17.66 -15.96
N VAL A 110 -1.02 17.01 -15.95
CA VAL A 110 -2.21 17.40 -15.18
C VAL A 110 -2.01 17.04 -13.71
#